data_AF-A0A0L8GRM5-F1
#
_entry.id   AF-A0A0L8GRM5-F1
#
_cell.length_a   1.000
_cell.length_b   1.000
_cell.length_c   1.000
_cell.angle_alpha   90.00
_cell.angle_beta   90.00
_cell.angle_gamma   90.00
#
_symmetry.space_group_name_H-M   'P 1'
#
loop_
_entity.id
_entity.type
_entity.pdbx_description
1 polymer ?
#
loop_
_entity_poly.entity_id
_entity_poly.type
_entity_poly.pdbx_seq_one_letter_code
_entity_poly.pdbx_strand_id
1 'polypeptide(L)' 'IKTIILKHCLRQAGHVARMRETRMPHQVLYGELSTGRTLRDHPLHQYKDQLRQSLKLTGINPKAWDIEAQNRLEK' A
#
# COMPACT_ATOMS: atom_id res chain seq x y z
N ILE A 1 5.34 -18.12 -11.38
CA ILE A 1 4.06 -17.70 -10.75
C ILE A 1 4.28 -16.63 -9.67
N LYS A 2 5.06 -16.92 -8.61
CA LYS A 2 5.31 -15.96 -7.49
C LYS A 2 5.83 -14.58 -7.94
N THR A 3 6.71 -14.52 -8.94
CA THR A 3 7.31 -13.27 -9.45
C THR A 3 6.34 -12.35 -10.20
N ILE A 4 5.35 -12.91 -10.91
CA ILE A 4 4.37 -12.14 -11.71
C ILE A 4 3.36 -11.44 -10.79
N ILE A 5 2.83 -12.18 -9.81
CA ILE A 5 1.90 -11.67 -8.80
C ILE A 5 2.57 -10.57 -7.98
N LEU A 6 3.81 -10.81 -7.54
CA LEU A 6 4.61 -9.85 -6.79
C LEU A 6 4.80 -8.53 -7.54
N LYS A 7 5.14 -8.61 -8.84
CA LYS A 7 5.27 -7.43 -9.70
C LYS A 7 3.95 -6.68 -9.85
N HIS A 8 2.82 -7.38 -9.97
CA HIS A 8 1.50 -6.75 -10.03
C HIS A 8 1.16 -6.05 -8.72
N CYS A 9 1.33 -6.71 -7.57
CA CYS A 9 1.08 -6.14 -6.25
C CYS A 9 1.91 -4.88 -6.00
N LEU A 10 3.21 -4.89 -6.33
CA LEU A 10 4.08 -3.72 -6.16
C LEU A 10 3.69 -2.55 -7.09
N ARG A 11 3.26 -2.84 -8.32
CA ARG A 11 2.77 -1.80 -9.24
C ARG A 11 1.47 -1.18 -8.74
N GLN A 12 0.52 -1.99 -8.28
CA GLN A 12 -0.73 -1.53 -7.69
C GLN A 12 -0.47 -0.69 -6.43
N ALA A 13 0.42 -1.16 -5.55
CA ALA A 13 0.76 -0.46 -4.31
C ALA A 13 1.39 0.90 -4.57
N GLY A 14 2.34 0.96 -5.51
CA GLY A 14 2.92 2.24 -5.92
C GLY A 14 1.89 3.17 -6.56
N HIS A 15 0.91 2.63 -7.30
CA HIS A 15 -0.16 3.44 -7.89
C HIS A 15 -1.07 4.03 -6.81
N VAL A 16 -1.51 3.21 -5.85
CA VAL A 16 -2.38 3.66 -4.74
C VAL A 16 -1.64 4.66 -3.83
N ALA A 17 -0.35 4.44 -3.53
CA ALA A 17 0.47 5.38 -2.76
C ALA A 17 0.60 6.76 -3.42
N ARG A 18 0.53 6.83 -4.76
CA ARG A 18 0.56 8.09 -5.54
C ARG A 18 -0.82 8.72 -5.76
N MET A 19 -1.91 8.05 -5.39
CA MET A 19 -3.22 8.67 -5.47
C MET A 19 -3.32 9.81 -4.45
N ARG A 20 -4.17 10.81 -4.72
CA ARG A 20 -4.47 11.85 -3.73
C ARG A 20 -5.03 11.22 -2.44
N GLU A 21 -4.67 11.78 -1.30
CA GLU A 21 -5.17 11.38 0.04
C GLU A 21 -6.71 11.36 0.14
N THR A 22 -7.40 12.12 -0.71
CA THR A 22 -8.87 12.14 -0.80
C THR A 22 -9.47 10.91 -1.49
N ARG A 23 -8.66 10.08 -2.15
CA ARG A 23 -9.11 8.88 -2.86
C ARG A 23 -9.26 7.72 -1.88
N MET A 24 -10.42 7.05 -1.93
CA MET A 24 -10.71 5.91 -1.04
C MET A 24 -9.60 4.84 -1.01
N PRO A 25 -8.98 4.42 -2.13
CA PRO A 25 -7.90 3.42 -2.08
C PRO A 25 -6.67 3.89 -1.28
N HIS A 26 -6.34 5.18 -1.33
CA HIS A 26 -5.26 5.76 -0.52
C HIS A 26 -5.64 5.75 0.95
N GLN A 27 -6.85 6.18 1.28
CA GLN A 27 -7.37 6.17 2.65
C GLN A 27 -7.46 4.75 3.23
N VAL A 28 -7.83 3.76 2.41
CA VAL A 28 -7.83 2.34 2.80
C VAL A 28 -6.39 1.86 3.04
N LEU A 29 -5.43 2.24 2.19
CA LEU A 29 -4.03 1.84 2.31
C LEU A 29 -3.38 2.38 3.60
N TYR A 30 -3.62 3.65 3.90
CA TYR A 30 -3.02 4.34 5.04
C TYR A 30 -3.89 4.29 6.32
N GLY A 31 -5.12 3.78 6.21
CA GLY A 31 -6.03 3.63 7.35
C GLY A 31 -6.71 4.94 7.78
N GLU A 32 -6.78 5.92 6.87
CA GLU A 32 -7.28 7.28 7.13
C GLU A 32 -8.79 7.43 6.90
N LEU A 33 -9.54 6.32 6.73
CA LEU A 33 -11.00 6.39 6.67
C LEU A 33 -11.55 6.94 7.98
N SER A 34 -12.00 8.19 7.90
CA SER A 34 -12.60 8.90 9.02
C SER A 34 -13.90 8.19 9.43
N THR A 35 -13.86 7.51 10.57
CA THR A 35 -15.02 7.15 11.40
C THR A 35 -16.13 6.34 10.73
N GLY A 36 -15.98 5.01 10.80
CA GLY A 36 -17.10 4.08 10.84
C GLY A 36 -16.72 2.93 11.78
N ARG A 37 -17.43 2.76 12.90
CA ARG A 37 -17.18 1.69 13.90
C ARG A 37 -17.00 0.34 13.19
N THR A 38 -15.77 -0.19 13.17
CA THR A 38 -15.53 -1.57 12.76
C THR A 38 -15.55 -2.43 14.00
N LEU A 39 -16.74 -2.93 14.34
CA LEU A 39 -16.86 -4.12 15.18
C LEU A 39 -16.34 -5.30 14.33
N ARG A 40 -15.36 -6.06 14.84
CA ARG A 40 -14.72 -7.29 14.30
C ARG A 40 -13.33 -7.09 13.65
N ASP A 41 -12.31 -7.21 14.50
CA ASP A 41 -11.14 -8.09 14.35
C ASP A 41 -10.59 -8.44 12.93
N HIS A 42 -10.14 -7.44 12.17
CA HIS A 42 -9.14 -7.58 11.08
C HIS A 42 -9.57 -8.10 9.68
N PRO A 43 -10.24 -7.24 8.88
CA PRO A 43 -10.11 -7.32 7.40
C PRO A 43 -9.36 -6.15 6.74
N LEU A 44 -9.17 -5.01 7.41
CA LEU A 44 -8.65 -3.77 6.79
C LEU A 44 -7.13 -3.68 6.66
N HIS A 45 -6.36 -4.59 7.26
CA HIS A 45 -4.89 -4.52 7.27
C HIS A 45 -4.21 -5.46 6.23
N GLN A 46 -5.00 -6.24 5.48
CA GLN A 46 -4.48 -7.29 4.61
C GLN A 46 -3.62 -6.74 3.46
N TYR A 47 -3.99 -5.60 2.87
CA TYR A 47 -3.24 -5.05 1.74
C TYR A 47 -1.87 -4.50 2.14
N LYS A 48 -1.81 -3.77 3.26
CA LYS A 48 -0.56 -3.24 3.82
C LYS A 48 0.39 -4.36 4.27
N ASP A 49 -0.15 -5.44 4.85
CA ASP A 49 0.66 -6.61 5.22
C ASP A 49 1.10 -7.44 4.00
N GLN A 50 0.24 -7.61 2.99
CA GLN A 50 0.61 -8.23 1.70
C GLN A 50 1.72 -7.42 0.99
N LEU A 51 1.63 -6.09 1.04
CA LEU A 51 2.65 -5.19 0.50
C LEU A 51 3.96 -5.33 1.27
N ARG A 52 3.94 -5.34 2.61
CA ARG A 52 5.14 -5.57 3.43
C ARG A 52 5.80 -6.91 3.14
N GLN A 53 5.01 -7.98 3.00
CA GLN A 53 5.51 -9.29 2.63
C GLN A 53 6.12 -9.26 1.21
N SER A 54 5.48 -8.56 0.28
CA SER A 54 5.98 -8.39 -1.08
C SER A 54 7.31 -7.62 -1.14
N LEU A 55 7.44 -6.57 -0.34
CA LEU A 55 8.66 -5.77 -0.22
C LEU A 55 9.80 -6.59 0.41
N LYS A 56 9.51 -7.36 1.46
CA LYS A 56 10.48 -8.30 2.04
C LYS A 56 10.97 -9.34 1.04
N LEU A 57 10.07 -9.90 0.23
CA LEU A 57 10.42 -10.89 -0.81
C LEU A 57 11.26 -10.30 -1.96
N THR A 58 11.20 -8.99 -2.17
CA THR A 58 12.01 -8.29 -3.18
C THR A 58 13.29 -7.67 -2.62
N GLY A 59 13.53 -7.78 -1.30
CA GLY A 59 14.67 -7.16 -0.64
C GLY A 59 14.58 -5.64 -0.52
N ILE A 60 13.41 -5.05 -0.75
CA ILE A 60 13.19 -3.61 -0.68
C ILE A 60 12.79 -3.24 0.75
N ASN A 61 13.48 -2.25 1.34
CA ASN A 61 13.11 -1.73 2.65
C ASN A 61 11.75 -1.00 2.56
N PRO A 62 10.72 -1.42 3.32
CA PRO A 62 9.39 -0.82 3.22
C PRO A 62 9.34 0.66 3.60
N LYS A 63 10.21 1.15 4.50
CA LYS A 63 10.30 2.59 4.81
C LYS A 63 10.89 3.38 3.65
N ALA A 64 11.96 2.87 3.03
CA ALA A 64 12.57 3.52 1.88
C ALA A 64 11.63 3.54 0.67
N TRP A 65 10.86 2.46 0.48
CA TRP A 65 9.85 2.39 -0.57
C TRP A 65 8.74 3.44 -0.42
N ASP A 66 8.23 3.67 0.79
CA ASP A 66 7.16 4.64 1.02
C ASP A 66 7.63 6.07 0.72
N ILE A 67 8.85 6.40 1.17
CA ILE A 67 9.50 7.68 0.86
C ILE A 67 9.65 7.85 -0.66
N GLU A 68 10.18 6.86 -1.36
CA GLU A 68 10.37 6.95 -2.83
C GLU A 68 9.06 6.93 -3.61
N ALA A 69 8.01 6.28 -3.08
CA ALA A 69 6.69 6.29 -3.68
C ALA A 69 6.04 7.68 -3.58
N GLN A 70 6.26 8.38 -2.46
CA GLN A 70 5.79 9.75 -2.21
C GLN A 70 6.65 10.81 -2.91
N ASN A 71 7.97 10.58 -3.04
CA ASN A 71 8.94 11.52 -3.62
C ASN A 71 8.84 11.66 -5.15
N ARG A 72 8.06 10.82 -5.85
CA ARG A 72 7.66 11.07 -7.25
C ARG A 72 6.53 12.11 -7.32
N LEU A 73 6.69 13.23 -6.63
CA LEU A 73 5.85 14.41 -6.82
C LEU A 73 6.01 14.91 -8.26
N GLU A 74 4.89 15.32 -8.81
CA GLU A 74 4.64 15.62 -10.22
C GLU A 74 5.71 16.54 -10.82
N LYS A 75 6.16 16.20 -12.03
CA LYS A 75 6.99 17.06 -12.87
C LYS A 75 6.09 17.89 -13.77
#